data_AF-A0A3D8HYC0-F1
#
_entry.id   AF-A0A3D8HYC0-F1
#
_cell.length_a   1.000
_cell.length_b   1.000
_cell.length_c   1.000
_cell.angle_alpha   90.00
_cell.angle_beta   90.00
_cell.angle_gamma   90.00
#
_symmetry.space_group_name_H-M   'P 1'
#
loop_
_entity.id
_entity.type
_entity.pdbx_description
1 polymer ?
#
loop_
_entity_poly.entity_id
_entity_poly.type
_entity_poly.pdbx_seq_one_letter_code
_entity_poly.pdbx_strand_id
1 'polypeptide(L)'
;MQNNLAKFIFIAIFVSVSNASFYGNQFSAVESILNAFDIDTSFQTDTSLFEIHNQTISGERWESFVDSFERGYVYIPILKQMLSDAGVPQEFLYLAMAESEFSPRAYSPKKASGIWQIMPSTGKQLGLRIDDFIDERRDPIKSTAAAIKYLKFLYNATGKWYLAAMAYNCGIGRLQRAIKEAGSSDVWVLMDEQKKYIPSETRNYIRMIISMGVAFSDIGILKNEEKEYFLNRGVTTTLTSIKIQGGVSLHSIAQGAGISLNELKQYNRQFKYDFLPFDNAEFDVYLPYEYLLSFKQNFDPKKIDFAKYFITYKVAKGDSLYSISRKYGVSIKSIKVANNLKKTLLSINQKLIIPLKDSKYAMINNSLNGR
;
A
#
# COMPACT_ATOMS: atom_id res chain seq x y z
N MET A 1 53.61 -16.67 -13.34
CA MET A 1 52.55 -15.87 -14.00
C MET A 1 51.45 -16.69 -14.68
N GLN A 2 51.66 -17.94 -15.10
CA GLN A 2 50.62 -18.75 -15.78
C GLN A 2 49.48 -19.28 -14.87
N ASN A 3 49.72 -19.49 -13.56
CA ASN A 3 48.70 -20.03 -12.65
C ASN A 3 47.59 -19.05 -12.22
N ASN A 4 47.80 -17.73 -12.37
CA ASN A 4 46.77 -16.73 -12.06
C ASN A 4 45.84 -16.46 -13.24
N LEU A 5 46.32 -16.69 -14.48
CA LEU A 5 45.52 -16.53 -15.69
C LEU A 5 44.46 -17.63 -15.80
N ALA A 6 44.80 -18.88 -15.45
CA ALA A 6 43.87 -20.01 -15.46
C ALA A 6 42.74 -19.87 -14.42
N LYS A 7 43.03 -19.32 -13.23
CA LYS A 7 41.99 -19.02 -12.21
C LYS A 7 41.07 -17.88 -12.62
N PHE A 8 41.59 -16.84 -13.28
CA PHE A 8 40.76 -15.75 -13.83
C PHE A 8 39.86 -16.23 -14.98
N ILE A 9 40.38 -17.10 -15.85
CA ILE A 9 39.62 -17.70 -16.95
C ILE A 9 38.56 -18.67 -16.41
N PHE A 10 38.85 -19.47 -15.37
CA PHE A 10 37.86 -20.36 -14.75
C PHE A 10 36.73 -19.60 -14.03
N ILE A 11 37.04 -18.49 -13.34
CA ILE A 11 36.03 -17.63 -12.70
C ILE A 11 35.18 -16.92 -13.75
N ALA A 12 35.79 -16.42 -14.84
CA ALA A 12 35.06 -15.79 -15.94
C ALA A 12 34.14 -16.80 -16.69
N ILE A 13 34.58 -18.06 -16.84
CA ILE A 13 33.77 -19.11 -17.47
C ILE A 13 32.62 -19.56 -16.56
N PHE A 14 32.82 -19.70 -15.24
CA PHE A 14 31.72 -20.05 -14.32
C PHE A 14 30.67 -18.94 -14.17
N VAL A 15 31.09 -17.68 -14.23
CA VAL A 15 30.17 -16.53 -14.33
C VAL A 15 29.40 -16.57 -15.64
N SER A 16 30.04 -16.97 -16.76
CA SER A 16 29.38 -17.06 -18.07
C SER A 16 28.34 -18.19 -18.19
N VAL A 17 28.56 -19.34 -17.55
CA VAL A 17 27.63 -20.49 -17.62
C VAL A 17 26.41 -20.30 -16.72
N SER A 18 26.59 -19.74 -15.52
CA SER A 18 25.48 -19.38 -14.62
C SER A 18 24.59 -18.28 -15.21
N ASN A 19 25.20 -17.32 -15.93
CA ASN A 19 24.49 -16.28 -16.66
C ASN A 19 23.73 -16.88 -17.86
N ALA A 20 24.33 -17.78 -18.64
CA ALA A 20 23.67 -18.39 -19.79
C ALA A 20 22.36 -19.14 -19.43
N SER A 21 22.29 -19.77 -18.25
CA SER A 21 21.07 -20.43 -17.76
C SER A 21 19.97 -19.45 -17.31
N PHE A 22 20.33 -18.25 -16.85
CA PHE A 22 19.37 -17.17 -16.54
C PHE A 22 18.71 -16.65 -17.82
N TYR A 23 19.51 -16.42 -18.87
CA TYR A 23 19.01 -15.87 -20.13
C TYR A 23 18.32 -16.88 -21.03
N GLY A 24 18.53 -18.19 -20.91
CA GLY A 24 17.96 -19.16 -21.86
C GLY A 24 16.43 -19.32 -21.80
N ASN A 25 15.86 -19.35 -20.58
CA ASN A 25 14.43 -19.63 -20.36
C ASN A 25 13.61 -18.40 -19.91
N GLN A 26 14.25 -17.34 -19.41
CA GLN A 26 13.57 -16.15 -18.87
C GLN A 26 13.74 -14.89 -19.74
N PHE A 27 14.45 -14.98 -20.89
CA PHE A 27 14.78 -13.81 -21.71
C PHE A 27 13.58 -12.93 -22.05
N SER A 28 12.49 -13.55 -22.52
CA SER A 28 11.28 -12.84 -22.92
C SER A 28 10.58 -12.16 -21.75
N ALA A 29 10.61 -12.77 -20.56
CA ALA A 29 10.06 -12.19 -19.34
C ALA A 29 10.88 -10.98 -18.90
N VAL A 30 12.21 -11.09 -18.87
CA VAL A 30 13.11 -9.98 -18.52
C VAL A 30 12.92 -8.82 -19.47
N GLU A 31 12.91 -9.08 -20.78
CA GLU A 31 12.71 -8.06 -21.79
C GLU A 31 11.35 -7.34 -21.63
N SER A 32 10.26 -8.09 -21.42
CA SER A 32 8.94 -7.52 -21.19
C SER A 32 8.90 -6.62 -19.96
N ILE A 33 9.50 -7.04 -18.85
CA ILE A 33 9.54 -6.25 -17.61
C ILE A 33 10.38 -4.99 -17.79
N LEU A 34 11.56 -5.08 -18.41
CA LEU A 34 12.40 -3.90 -18.67
C LEU A 34 11.69 -2.89 -19.56
N ASN A 35 11.05 -3.35 -20.64
CA ASN A 35 10.27 -2.51 -21.54
C ASN A 35 9.10 -1.82 -20.83
N ALA A 36 8.39 -2.52 -19.93
CA ALA A 36 7.30 -1.93 -19.15
C ALA A 36 7.76 -0.75 -18.26
N PHE A 37 9.02 -0.72 -17.86
CA PHE A 37 9.61 0.38 -17.09
C PHE A 37 10.38 1.40 -17.95
N ASP A 38 10.33 1.34 -19.28
CA ASP A 38 11.15 2.15 -20.20
C ASP A 38 12.67 1.98 -19.97
N ILE A 39 13.11 0.79 -19.55
CA ILE A 39 14.51 0.45 -19.33
C ILE A 39 15.06 -0.23 -20.59
N ASP A 40 16.23 0.21 -21.03
CA ASP A 40 16.92 -0.41 -22.16
C ASP A 40 17.23 -1.88 -21.88
N THR A 41 16.97 -2.75 -22.86
CA THR A 41 17.08 -4.21 -22.69
C THR A 41 18.51 -4.68 -22.44
N SER A 42 19.52 -3.87 -22.77
CA SER A 42 20.91 -4.16 -22.38
C SER A 42 21.07 -4.26 -20.87
N PHE A 43 20.23 -3.56 -20.08
CA PHE A 43 20.24 -3.57 -18.62
C PHE A 43 20.04 -4.95 -18.00
N GLN A 44 19.52 -5.91 -18.78
CA GLN A 44 19.48 -7.31 -18.37
C GLN A 44 20.86 -7.82 -17.92
N THR A 45 21.95 -7.31 -18.52
CA THR A 45 23.34 -7.68 -18.22
C THR A 45 23.92 -7.08 -16.93
N ASP A 46 23.15 -6.30 -16.17
CA ASP A 46 23.58 -5.76 -14.88
C ASP A 46 23.84 -6.91 -13.89
N THR A 47 25.09 -7.07 -13.46
CA THR A 47 25.48 -8.20 -12.58
C THR A 47 24.79 -8.14 -11.22
N SER A 48 24.55 -6.93 -10.70
CA SER A 48 23.85 -6.74 -9.43
C SER A 48 22.36 -7.09 -9.54
N LEU A 49 21.74 -6.95 -10.70
CA LEU A 49 20.38 -7.42 -10.96
C LEU A 49 20.31 -8.95 -10.86
N PHE A 50 21.28 -9.66 -11.45
CA PHE A 50 21.37 -11.12 -11.35
C PHE A 50 21.56 -11.59 -9.90
N GLU A 51 22.46 -10.94 -9.15
CA GLU A 51 22.69 -11.25 -7.73
C GLU A 51 21.42 -11.05 -6.89
N ILE A 52 20.75 -9.91 -7.05
CA ILE A 52 19.50 -9.61 -6.33
C ILE A 52 18.39 -10.58 -6.74
N HIS A 53 18.29 -10.93 -8.02
CA HIS A 53 17.29 -11.89 -8.48
C HIS A 53 17.46 -13.22 -7.77
N ASN A 54 18.66 -13.82 -7.83
CA ASN A 54 18.93 -15.11 -7.19
C ASN A 54 18.67 -15.08 -5.69
N GLN A 55 19.06 -13.99 -5.00
CA GLN A 55 18.76 -13.83 -3.58
C GLN A 55 17.25 -13.75 -3.30
N THR A 56 16.51 -13.05 -4.16
CA THR A 56 15.07 -12.82 -4.01
C THR A 56 14.27 -14.10 -4.21
N ILE A 57 14.68 -14.95 -5.16
CA ILE A 57 14.00 -16.21 -5.50
C ILE A 57 14.54 -17.44 -4.76
N SER A 58 15.35 -17.24 -3.70
CA SER A 58 15.97 -18.34 -2.96
C SER A 58 15.42 -18.48 -1.54
N GLY A 59 15.11 -19.71 -1.14
CA GLY A 59 14.81 -20.13 0.23
C GLY A 59 13.53 -19.55 0.84
N GLU A 60 13.44 -19.57 2.17
CA GLU A 60 12.27 -19.17 2.97
C GLU A 60 11.74 -17.76 2.65
N ARG A 61 12.62 -16.87 2.17
CA ARG A 61 12.22 -15.50 1.79
C ARG A 61 11.28 -15.50 0.60
N TRP A 62 11.55 -16.31 -0.42
CA TRP A 62 10.70 -16.43 -1.60
C TRP A 62 9.33 -17.04 -1.24
N GLU A 63 9.32 -18.11 -0.45
CA GLU A 63 8.10 -18.74 0.07
C GLU A 63 7.23 -17.72 0.83
N SER A 64 7.85 -16.92 1.70
CA SER A 64 7.17 -15.86 2.44
C SER A 64 6.54 -14.80 1.51
N PHE A 65 7.26 -14.38 0.46
CA PHE A 65 6.73 -13.46 -0.55
C PHE A 65 5.54 -14.06 -1.29
N VAL A 66 5.66 -15.32 -1.71
CA VAL A 66 4.63 -16.05 -2.43
C VAL A 66 3.36 -16.19 -1.59
N ASP A 67 3.49 -16.47 -0.30
CA ASP A 67 2.36 -16.53 0.63
C ASP A 67 1.72 -15.16 0.90
N SER A 68 2.53 -14.11 1.00
CA SER A 68 2.04 -12.73 1.09
C SER A 68 1.26 -12.32 -0.16
N PHE A 69 1.76 -12.70 -1.34
CA PHE A 69 1.09 -12.47 -2.62
C PHE A 69 -0.25 -13.19 -2.70
N GLU A 70 -0.32 -14.45 -2.25
CA GLU A 70 -1.57 -15.21 -2.18
C GLU A 70 -2.62 -14.53 -1.30
N ARG A 71 -2.23 -13.99 -0.14
CA ARG A 71 -3.14 -13.24 0.74
C ARG A 71 -3.63 -11.92 0.12
N GLY A 72 -2.79 -11.26 -0.67
CA GLY A 72 -3.12 -10.04 -1.41
C GLY A 72 -3.94 -10.29 -2.68
N TYR A 73 -4.04 -11.56 -3.09
CA TYR A 73 -4.52 -11.97 -4.42
C TYR A 73 -5.93 -11.48 -4.76
N VAL A 74 -6.81 -11.36 -3.75
CA VAL A 74 -8.19 -10.90 -3.94
C VAL A 74 -8.28 -9.49 -4.55
N TYR A 75 -7.26 -8.64 -4.37
CA TYR A 75 -7.25 -7.28 -4.93
C TYR A 75 -6.56 -7.21 -6.28
N ILE A 76 -5.56 -8.07 -6.54
CA ILE A 76 -4.63 -7.96 -7.67
C ILE A 76 -5.33 -7.75 -9.01
N PRO A 77 -6.39 -8.50 -9.37
CA PRO A 77 -7.06 -8.30 -10.66
C PRO A 77 -7.69 -6.92 -10.80
N ILE A 78 -8.32 -6.41 -9.73
CA ILE A 78 -8.90 -5.06 -9.71
C ILE A 78 -7.78 -4.02 -9.81
N LEU A 79 -6.67 -4.21 -9.10
CA LEU A 79 -5.55 -3.27 -9.14
C LEU A 79 -4.86 -3.27 -10.52
N LYS A 80 -4.68 -4.44 -11.14
CA LYS A 80 -4.20 -4.59 -12.53
C LYS A 80 -5.08 -3.80 -13.49
N GLN A 81 -6.40 -3.99 -13.40
CA GLN A 81 -7.36 -3.27 -14.24
C GLN A 81 -7.26 -1.75 -14.02
N MET A 82 -7.21 -1.30 -12.76
CA MET A 82 -7.09 0.13 -12.44
C MET A 82 -5.81 0.77 -13.01
N LEU A 83 -4.67 0.07 -12.95
CA LEU A 83 -3.41 0.54 -13.54
C LEU A 83 -3.54 0.62 -15.06
N SER A 84 -4.05 -0.45 -15.67
CA SER A 84 -4.28 -0.56 -17.12
C SER A 84 -5.17 0.57 -17.65
N ASP A 85 -6.33 0.78 -17.02
CA ASP A 85 -7.30 1.82 -17.40
C ASP A 85 -6.71 3.23 -17.29
N ALA A 86 -5.75 3.42 -16.37
CA ALA A 86 -5.08 4.70 -16.16
C ALA A 86 -3.88 4.94 -17.09
N GLY A 87 -3.49 3.95 -17.89
CA GLY A 87 -2.30 3.95 -18.73
C GLY A 87 -0.99 3.81 -17.94
N VAL A 88 -1.04 3.20 -16.75
CA VAL A 88 0.14 2.86 -15.95
C VAL A 88 0.48 1.38 -16.19
N PRO A 89 1.74 1.01 -16.46
CA PRO A 89 2.14 -0.39 -16.62
C PRO A 89 1.71 -1.24 -15.42
N GLN A 90 1.13 -2.40 -15.68
CA GLN A 90 0.60 -3.27 -14.61
C GLN A 90 1.73 -3.84 -13.73
N GLU A 91 2.96 -3.84 -14.25
CA GLU A 91 4.21 -4.21 -13.60
C GLU A 91 4.52 -3.31 -12.38
N PHE A 92 3.90 -2.13 -12.27
CA PHE A 92 3.94 -1.33 -11.04
C PHE A 92 3.29 -2.03 -9.84
N LEU A 93 2.62 -3.17 -10.03
CA LEU A 93 2.26 -4.05 -8.92
C LEU A 93 3.48 -4.65 -8.21
N TYR A 94 4.58 -4.91 -8.90
CA TYR A 94 5.83 -5.34 -8.27
C TYR A 94 6.43 -4.24 -7.40
N LEU A 95 6.13 -2.98 -7.70
CA LEU A 95 6.43 -1.85 -6.81
C LEU A 95 5.63 -1.98 -5.50
N ALA A 96 4.31 -2.15 -5.56
CA ALA A 96 3.48 -2.37 -4.36
C ALA A 96 3.91 -3.60 -3.54
N MET A 97 4.39 -4.63 -4.25
CA MET A 97 4.96 -5.83 -3.65
C MET A 97 6.25 -5.55 -2.89
N ALA A 98 7.20 -4.82 -3.50
CA ALA A 98 8.44 -4.43 -2.84
C ALA A 98 8.20 -3.50 -1.64
N GLU A 99 7.15 -2.69 -1.66
CA GLU A 99 6.80 -1.78 -0.57
C GLU A 99 6.19 -2.48 0.65
N SER A 100 5.35 -3.49 0.45
CA SER A 100 4.48 -4.00 1.53
C SER A 100 4.10 -5.47 1.43
N GLU A 101 4.54 -6.16 0.38
CA GLU A 101 4.08 -7.50 0.04
C GLU A 101 2.55 -7.57 -0.09
N PHE A 102 1.95 -6.53 -0.67
CA PHE A 102 0.49 -6.34 -0.76
C PHE A 102 -0.26 -6.29 0.57
N SER A 103 0.42 -6.10 1.70
CA SER A 103 -0.23 -6.04 3.01
C SER A 103 -0.94 -4.69 3.22
N PRO A 104 -2.29 -4.66 3.32
CA PRO A 104 -3.00 -3.42 3.62
C PRO A 104 -2.76 -2.96 5.07
N ARG A 105 -2.17 -3.82 5.91
CA ARG A 105 -1.80 -3.52 7.30
C ARG A 105 -0.42 -2.90 7.43
N ALA A 106 0.41 -2.96 6.38
CA ALA A 106 1.79 -2.52 6.45
C ALA A 106 1.89 -1.11 7.02
N TYR A 107 2.86 -0.90 7.90
CA TYR A 107 3.12 0.37 8.56
C TYR A 107 4.60 0.50 8.87
N SER A 108 5.27 1.49 8.26
CA SER A 108 6.70 1.69 8.46
C SER A 108 7.01 2.54 9.69
N PRO A 109 8.26 2.49 10.21
CA PRO A 109 8.72 3.43 11.24
C PRO A 109 8.58 4.90 10.82
N LYS A 110 8.70 5.20 9.51
CA LYS A 110 8.49 6.52 8.91
C LYS A 110 7.02 6.88 8.72
N LYS A 111 6.09 6.00 9.14
CA LYS A 111 4.62 6.16 9.10
C LYS A 111 4.00 6.03 7.71
N ALA A 112 4.72 5.47 6.74
CA ALA A 112 4.13 4.97 5.50
C ALA A 112 3.12 3.87 5.83
N SER A 113 2.03 3.73 5.06
CA SER A 113 1.03 2.69 5.35
C SER A 113 0.34 2.13 4.11
N GLY A 114 -0.14 0.90 4.25
CA GLY A 114 -0.91 0.17 3.26
C GLY A 114 -0.05 -0.42 2.14
N ILE A 115 -0.73 -0.91 1.10
CA ILE A 115 -0.11 -1.69 0.02
C ILE A 115 0.94 -0.87 -0.76
N TRP A 116 0.72 0.44 -0.86
CA TRP A 116 1.58 1.36 -1.59
C TRP A 116 2.56 2.13 -0.69
N GLN A 117 2.59 1.84 0.62
CA GLN A 117 3.41 2.57 1.60
C GLN A 117 3.32 4.11 1.47
N ILE A 118 2.09 4.62 1.31
CA ILE A 118 1.90 6.07 1.09
C ILE A 118 2.15 6.83 2.40
N MET A 119 2.96 7.90 2.32
CA MET A 119 3.21 8.79 3.46
C MET A 119 1.96 9.59 3.84
N PRO A 120 1.73 9.94 5.13
CA PRO A 120 0.49 10.59 5.56
C PRO A 120 0.21 11.94 4.89
N SER A 121 1.24 12.76 4.65
CA SER A 121 1.12 14.05 3.95
C SER A 121 0.73 13.85 2.49
N THR A 122 1.48 12.98 1.80
CA THR A 122 1.26 12.63 0.40
C THR A 122 -0.14 12.05 0.19
N GLY A 123 -0.57 11.11 1.03
CA GLY A 123 -1.91 10.51 0.96
C GLY A 123 -3.01 11.57 1.04
N LYS A 124 -2.90 12.54 1.97
CA LYS A 124 -3.86 13.64 2.06
C LYS A 124 -3.87 14.52 0.82
N GLN A 125 -2.70 14.83 0.25
CA GLN A 125 -2.59 15.60 -1.00
C GLN A 125 -3.22 14.86 -2.18
N LEU A 126 -3.13 13.53 -2.21
CA LEU A 126 -3.74 12.67 -3.23
C LEU A 126 -5.24 12.41 -3.02
N GLY A 127 -5.82 12.98 -1.96
CA GLY A 127 -7.24 12.91 -1.64
C GLY A 127 -7.64 11.77 -0.68
N LEU A 128 -6.68 11.06 -0.09
CA LEU A 128 -6.97 10.02 0.91
C LEU A 128 -7.34 10.65 2.26
N ARG A 129 -8.41 10.13 2.86
CA ARG A 129 -8.81 10.47 4.21
C ARG A 129 -7.99 9.69 5.23
N ILE A 130 -7.26 10.46 6.03
CA ILE A 130 -6.45 9.95 7.15
C ILE A 130 -6.81 10.76 8.39
N ASP A 131 -7.47 10.12 9.35
CA ASP A 131 -7.84 10.69 10.66
C ASP A 131 -7.88 9.60 11.75
N ASP A 132 -8.51 9.86 12.90
CA ASP A 132 -8.50 8.91 14.01
C ASP A 132 -9.39 7.67 13.78
N PHE A 133 -10.33 7.70 12.83
CA PHE A 133 -11.29 6.60 12.58
C PHE A 133 -10.99 5.81 11.32
N ILE A 134 -10.44 6.49 10.32
CA ILE A 134 -10.18 5.89 9.02
C ILE A 134 -8.77 6.23 8.53
N ASP A 135 -8.12 5.26 7.91
CA ASP A 135 -6.89 5.43 7.16
C ASP A 135 -7.05 4.80 5.78
N GLU A 136 -7.50 5.59 4.81
CA GLU A 136 -7.76 5.13 3.44
C GLU A 136 -6.48 4.74 2.68
N ARG A 137 -5.29 4.92 3.27
CA ARG A 137 -4.07 4.29 2.73
C ARG A 137 -4.12 2.77 2.85
N ARG A 138 -4.91 2.25 3.79
CA ARG A 138 -5.13 0.81 4.00
C ARG A 138 -6.31 0.26 3.21
N ASP A 139 -7.02 1.10 2.47
CA ASP A 139 -8.03 0.70 1.49
C ASP A 139 -7.30 0.37 0.16
N PRO A 140 -7.27 -0.90 -0.30
CA PRO A 140 -6.53 -1.26 -1.50
C PRO A 140 -6.98 -0.53 -2.77
N ILE A 141 -8.28 -0.26 -2.92
CA ILE A 141 -8.84 0.39 -4.11
C ILE A 141 -8.55 1.89 -4.05
N LYS A 142 -8.89 2.57 -2.96
CA LYS A 142 -8.66 4.02 -2.82
C LYS A 142 -7.17 4.36 -2.82
N SER A 143 -6.34 3.57 -2.13
CA SER A 143 -4.89 3.80 -2.12
C SER A 143 -4.26 3.54 -3.49
N THR A 144 -4.77 2.60 -4.29
CA THR A 144 -4.32 2.40 -5.68
C THR A 144 -4.71 3.57 -6.57
N ALA A 145 -5.93 4.09 -6.44
CA ALA A 145 -6.32 5.31 -7.17
C ALA A 145 -5.41 6.50 -6.80
N ALA A 146 -4.98 6.62 -5.54
CA ALA A 146 -4.01 7.63 -5.12
C ALA A 146 -2.59 7.36 -5.68
N ALA A 147 -2.13 6.10 -5.65
CA ALA A 147 -0.84 5.70 -6.19
C ALA A 147 -0.76 5.98 -7.70
N ILE A 148 -1.80 5.66 -8.47
CA ILE A 148 -1.92 6.00 -9.90
C ILE A 148 -1.75 7.50 -10.13
N LYS A 149 -2.45 8.35 -9.36
CA LYS A 149 -2.30 9.81 -9.48
C LYS A 149 -0.86 10.24 -9.24
N TYR A 150 -0.21 9.66 -8.23
CA TYR A 150 1.17 9.99 -7.90
C TYR A 150 2.17 9.50 -8.95
N LEU A 151 2.03 8.26 -9.43
CA LEU A 151 2.84 7.68 -10.49
C LEU A 151 2.72 8.50 -11.79
N LYS A 152 1.51 8.92 -12.18
CA LYS A 152 1.31 9.79 -13.34
C LYS A 152 1.94 11.17 -13.15
N PHE A 153 1.87 11.74 -11.94
CA PHE A 153 2.57 12.98 -11.63
C PHE A 153 4.09 12.81 -11.79
N LEU A 154 4.66 11.73 -11.27
CA LEU A 154 6.09 11.43 -11.38
C LEU A 154 6.49 11.21 -12.84
N TYR A 155 5.74 10.39 -13.58
CA TYR A 155 5.96 10.15 -15.01
C TYR A 155 5.91 11.44 -15.83
N ASN A 156 4.91 12.30 -15.60
CA ASN A 156 4.84 13.60 -16.28
C ASN A 156 6.05 14.50 -15.98
N ALA A 157 6.67 14.34 -14.80
CA ALA A 157 7.85 15.11 -14.41
C ALA A 157 9.17 14.50 -14.92
N THR A 158 9.21 13.18 -15.18
CA THR A 158 10.45 12.47 -15.54
C THR A 158 10.49 11.95 -16.97
N GLY A 159 9.35 11.78 -17.63
CA GLY A 159 9.20 11.28 -18.99
C GLY A 159 9.44 9.77 -19.18
N LYS A 160 9.86 9.04 -18.13
CA LYS A 160 10.13 7.59 -18.16
C LYS A 160 9.66 6.90 -16.88
N TRP A 161 9.15 5.67 -17.01
CA TRP A 161 8.60 4.90 -15.90
C TRP A 161 9.65 4.48 -14.86
N TYR A 162 10.87 4.06 -15.24
CA TYR A 162 11.89 3.73 -14.24
C TYR A 162 12.32 4.95 -13.43
N LEU A 163 12.36 6.13 -14.03
CA LEU A 163 12.62 7.38 -13.32
C LEU A 163 11.46 7.70 -12.36
N ALA A 164 10.22 7.44 -12.77
CA ALA A 164 9.07 7.58 -11.88
C ALA A 164 9.16 6.59 -10.69
N ALA A 165 9.54 5.34 -10.91
CA ALA A 165 9.78 4.36 -9.85
C ALA A 165 10.93 4.78 -8.91
N MET A 166 12.04 5.30 -9.44
CA MET A 166 13.13 5.85 -8.62
C MET A 166 12.66 7.04 -7.78
N ALA A 167 11.91 7.97 -8.38
CA ALA A 167 11.36 9.13 -7.68
C ALA A 167 10.31 8.75 -6.64
N TYR A 168 9.58 7.65 -6.84
CA TYR A 168 8.62 7.12 -5.87
C TYR A 168 9.34 6.77 -4.55
N ASN A 169 10.45 6.06 -4.65
CA ASN A 169 11.24 5.64 -3.49
C ASN A 169 12.07 6.79 -2.89
N CYS A 170 12.82 7.53 -3.72
CA CYS A 170 13.82 8.48 -3.24
C CYS A 170 13.34 9.94 -3.16
N GLY A 171 12.17 10.23 -3.73
CA GLY A 171 11.62 11.57 -3.89
C GLY A 171 12.11 12.28 -5.16
N ILE A 172 11.20 12.96 -5.85
CA ILE A 172 11.47 13.62 -7.14
C ILE A 172 12.61 14.65 -7.08
N GLY A 173 12.71 15.44 -6.01
CA GLY A 173 13.77 16.44 -5.87
C GLY A 173 15.16 15.82 -5.73
N ARG A 174 15.26 14.64 -5.09
CA ARG A 174 16.52 13.90 -5.00
C ARG A 174 16.91 13.32 -6.36
N LEU A 175 15.96 12.74 -7.08
CA LEU A 175 16.20 12.23 -8.43
C LEU A 175 16.66 13.34 -9.38
N GLN A 176 15.97 14.49 -9.38
CA GLN A 176 16.35 15.63 -10.23
C GLN A 176 17.76 16.14 -9.94
N ARG A 177 18.16 16.17 -8.65
CA ARG A 177 19.54 16.51 -8.28
C ARG A 177 20.54 15.49 -8.82
N ALA A 178 20.24 14.20 -8.69
CA ALA A 178 21.08 13.12 -9.18
C ALA A 178 21.26 13.17 -10.70
N ILE A 179 20.18 13.37 -11.46
CA ILE A 179 20.24 13.53 -12.93
C ILE A 179 21.10 14.74 -13.31
N LYS A 180 20.91 15.87 -12.62
CA LYS A 180 21.70 17.08 -12.86
C LYS A 180 23.19 16.86 -12.58
N GLU A 181 23.51 16.17 -11.48
CA GLU A 181 24.88 15.86 -11.07
C GLU A 181 25.56 14.84 -12.00
N ALA A 182 24.81 13.85 -12.47
CA ALA A 182 25.26 12.86 -13.43
C ALA A 182 25.39 13.40 -14.87
N GLY A 183 24.68 14.49 -15.19
CA GLY A 183 24.56 15.00 -16.56
C GLY A 183 23.79 14.06 -17.50
N SER A 184 23.13 13.05 -16.95
CA SER A 184 22.41 12.02 -17.70
C SER A 184 21.28 11.44 -16.86
N SER A 185 20.19 11.06 -17.52
CA SER A 185 19.12 10.26 -16.91
C SER A 185 19.24 8.78 -17.24
N ASP A 186 20.27 8.37 -17.98
CA ASP A 186 20.49 6.99 -18.39
C ASP A 186 20.53 6.03 -17.19
N VAL A 187 19.90 4.86 -17.35
CA VAL A 187 19.77 3.88 -16.27
C VAL A 187 21.13 3.39 -15.80
N TRP A 188 22.08 3.12 -16.69
CA TRP A 188 23.42 2.64 -16.31
C TRP A 188 24.18 3.69 -15.52
N VAL A 189 24.03 4.97 -15.88
CA VAL A 189 24.66 6.07 -15.17
C VAL A 189 24.09 6.24 -13.77
N LEU A 190 22.76 6.22 -13.62
CA LEU A 190 22.11 6.40 -12.32
C LEU A 190 22.25 5.17 -11.40
N MET A 191 22.40 3.98 -11.98
CA MET A 191 22.55 2.70 -11.29
C MET A 191 24.01 2.34 -10.95
N ASP A 192 24.97 3.19 -11.30
CA ASP A 192 26.39 2.99 -11.00
C ASP A 192 26.67 2.99 -9.48
N GLU A 193 27.16 1.84 -8.98
CA GLU A 193 27.48 1.60 -7.56
C GLU A 193 28.67 2.44 -7.05
N GLN A 194 29.57 2.84 -7.94
CA GLN A 194 30.77 3.61 -7.61
C GLN A 194 30.48 5.10 -7.58
N LYS A 195 29.70 5.61 -8.55
CA LYS A 195 29.37 7.03 -8.66
C LYS A 195 28.35 7.50 -7.63
N LYS A 196 27.41 6.62 -7.24
CA LYS A 196 26.47 6.86 -6.13
C LYS A 196 25.61 8.12 -6.27
N TYR A 197 25.26 8.52 -7.50
CA TYR A 197 24.33 9.64 -7.73
C TYR A 197 22.98 9.43 -7.05
N ILE A 198 22.50 8.18 -7.05
CA ILE A 198 21.27 7.73 -6.38
C ILE A 198 21.64 6.91 -5.13
N PRO A 199 20.82 6.89 -4.06
CA PRO A 199 21.06 6.03 -2.90
C PRO A 199 21.06 4.53 -3.25
N SER A 200 21.86 3.74 -2.54
CA SER A 200 21.85 2.27 -2.69
C SER A 200 20.47 1.66 -2.41
N GLU A 201 19.72 2.21 -1.46
CA GLU A 201 18.33 1.83 -1.18
C GLU A 201 17.46 1.88 -2.45
N THR A 202 17.58 2.96 -3.22
CA THR A 202 16.80 3.16 -4.44
C THR A 202 17.30 2.30 -5.60
N ARG A 203 18.62 2.12 -5.75
CA ARG A 203 19.14 1.20 -6.77
C ARG A 203 18.69 -0.24 -6.52
N ASN A 204 18.83 -0.71 -5.28
CA ASN A 204 18.40 -2.05 -4.90
C ASN A 204 16.88 -2.21 -5.04
N TYR A 205 16.12 -1.16 -4.75
CA TYR A 205 14.68 -1.13 -4.98
C TYR A 205 14.31 -1.36 -6.45
N ILE A 206 14.97 -0.67 -7.39
CA ILE A 206 14.73 -0.87 -8.83
C ILE A 206 15.08 -2.30 -9.27
N ARG A 207 16.21 -2.84 -8.79
CA ARG A 207 16.57 -4.24 -9.08
C ARG A 207 15.55 -5.21 -8.49
N MET A 208 15.09 -4.98 -7.26
CA MET A 208 14.07 -5.80 -6.59
C MET A 208 12.76 -5.86 -7.37
N ILE A 209 12.22 -4.72 -7.83
CA ILE A 209 10.96 -4.70 -8.60
C ILE A 209 11.10 -5.44 -9.93
N ILE A 210 12.25 -5.32 -10.61
CA ILE A 210 12.53 -6.05 -11.86
C ILE A 210 12.64 -7.55 -11.56
N SER A 211 13.41 -7.93 -10.54
CA SER A 211 13.59 -9.32 -10.13
C SER A 211 12.26 -9.99 -9.78
N MET A 212 11.37 -9.30 -9.05
CA MET A 212 10.01 -9.77 -8.77
C MET A 212 9.20 -9.92 -10.06
N GLY A 213 9.27 -8.93 -10.95
CA GLY A 213 8.57 -9.00 -12.23
C GLY A 213 8.96 -10.21 -13.06
N VAL A 214 10.26 -10.49 -13.14
CA VAL A 214 10.80 -11.66 -13.84
C VAL A 214 10.32 -12.95 -13.17
N ALA A 215 10.46 -13.06 -11.85
CA ALA A 215 10.10 -14.26 -11.11
C ALA A 215 8.61 -14.62 -11.23
N PHE A 216 7.73 -13.62 -11.16
CA PHE A 216 6.28 -13.84 -11.29
C PHE A 216 5.79 -13.94 -12.74
N SER A 217 6.65 -13.68 -13.72
CA SER A 217 6.38 -13.90 -15.15
C SER A 217 6.92 -15.26 -15.64
N ASP A 218 7.74 -15.93 -14.83
CA ASP A 218 8.30 -17.24 -15.15
C ASP A 218 7.35 -18.38 -14.72
N ILE A 219 6.83 -19.08 -15.73
CA ILE A 219 5.94 -20.22 -15.58
C ILE A 219 6.62 -21.39 -14.87
N GLY A 220 7.92 -21.59 -15.05
CA GLY A 220 8.70 -22.66 -14.40
C GLY A 220 8.86 -22.47 -12.90
N ILE A 221 9.10 -21.22 -12.45
CA ILE A 221 9.18 -20.88 -11.02
C ILE A 221 7.83 -21.11 -10.35
N LEU A 222 6.75 -20.63 -10.97
CA LEU A 222 5.39 -20.78 -10.40
C LEU A 222 4.86 -22.22 -10.48
N LYS A 223 5.35 -23.03 -11.42
CA LYS A 223 5.07 -24.47 -11.53
C LYS A 223 5.65 -25.28 -10.39
N ASN A 224 6.91 -25.02 -10.02
CA ASN A 224 7.57 -25.75 -8.94
C ASN A 224 6.91 -25.51 -7.57
N GLU A 225 6.21 -24.38 -7.43
CA GLU A 225 5.46 -24.00 -6.22
C GLU A 225 3.99 -24.45 -6.24
N GLU A 226 3.54 -25.21 -7.25
CA GLU A 226 2.12 -25.54 -7.50
C GLU A 226 1.19 -24.31 -7.62
N LYS A 227 1.74 -23.13 -7.93
CA LYS A 227 1.00 -21.85 -8.02
C LYS A 227 0.83 -21.33 -9.45
N GLU A 228 0.76 -22.24 -10.44
CA GLU A 228 0.45 -21.95 -11.85
C GLU A 228 -0.79 -21.06 -12.02
N TYR A 229 -1.71 -21.15 -11.07
CA TYR A 229 -2.92 -20.38 -11.06
C TYR A 229 -2.71 -18.86 -10.94
N PHE A 230 -1.54 -18.40 -10.46
CA PHE A 230 -1.20 -16.98 -10.50
C PHE A 230 -1.05 -16.44 -11.93
N LEU A 231 -0.71 -17.31 -12.90
CA LEU A 231 -0.51 -16.96 -14.31
C LEU A 231 -1.82 -16.92 -15.11
N ASN A 232 -2.83 -17.72 -14.72
CA ASN A 232 -4.00 -18.01 -15.55
C ASN A 232 -5.38 -17.67 -14.92
N ARG A 233 -5.46 -17.01 -13.77
CA ARG A 233 -6.77 -16.76 -13.13
C ARG A 233 -7.40 -15.42 -13.54
N GLY A 234 -8.31 -15.51 -14.50
CA GLY A 234 -9.58 -14.78 -14.40
C GLY A 234 -10.24 -15.13 -13.07
N VAL A 235 -10.50 -14.11 -12.26
CA VAL A 235 -10.83 -14.21 -10.82
C VAL A 235 -12.08 -15.06 -10.57
N THR A 236 -12.01 -16.05 -9.69
CA THR A 236 -13.20 -16.77 -9.19
C THR A 236 -13.92 -16.01 -8.07
N THR A 237 -13.25 -15.07 -7.39
CA THR A 237 -13.82 -14.27 -6.29
C THR A 237 -13.69 -12.78 -6.61
N THR A 238 -14.76 -12.19 -7.12
CA THR A 238 -14.81 -10.73 -7.35
C THR A 238 -15.14 -10.01 -6.04
N LEU A 239 -14.38 -8.96 -5.72
CA LEU A 239 -14.69 -8.07 -4.60
C LEU A 239 -15.76 -7.08 -5.07
N THR A 240 -16.85 -6.95 -4.32
CA THR A 240 -17.87 -5.93 -4.56
C THR A 240 -17.84 -4.86 -3.47
N SER A 241 -18.34 -3.68 -3.80
CA SER A 241 -18.44 -2.54 -2.88
C SER A 241 -19.91 -2.20 -2.62
N ILE A 242 -20.25 -2.01 -1.34
CA ILE A 242 -21.54 -1.54 -0.88
C ILE A 242 -21.38 -0.19 -0.18
N LYS A 243 -22.29 0.74 -0.45
CA LYS A 243 -22.33 2.05 0.21
C LYS A 243 -23.16 1.93 1.48
N ILE A 244 -22.54 2.22 2.63
CA ILE A 244 -23.19 2.13 3.94
C ILE A 244 -23.00 3.44 4.71
N GLN A 245 -24.08 3.93 5.31
CA GLN A 245 -24.07 5.15 6.12
C GLN A 245 -23.10 5.06 7.31
N GLY A 246 -22.42 6.17 7.62
CA GLY A 246 -21.56 6.30 8.79
C GLY A 246 -22.22 5.91 10.12
N GLY A 247 -21.41 5.42 11.07
CA GLY A 247 -21.84 4.97 12.40
C GLY A 247 -22.44 3.57 12.48
N VAL A 248 -22.59 2.86 11.37
CA VAL A 248 -23.02 1.45 11.36
C VAL A 248 -21.90 0.53 11.87
N SER A 249 -22.27 -0.47 12.68
CA SER A 249 -21.35 -1.49 13.20
C SER A 249 -20.91 -2.47 12.10
N LEU A 250 -19.60 -2.74 12.02
CA LEU A 250 -19.07 -3.79 11.14
C LEU A 250 -19.62 -5.19 11.52
N HIS A 251 -20.00 -5.40 12.79
CA HIS A 251 -20.62 -6.66 13.21
C HIS A 251 -21.98 -6.87 12.52
N SER A 252 -22.79 -5.81 12.39
CA SER A 252 -24.09 -5.92 11.72
C SER A 252 -23.98 -6.14 10.21
N ILE A 253 -22.95 -5.55 9.60
CA ILE A 253 -22.63 -5.78 8.19
C ILE A 253 -22.20 -7.24 7.99
N ALA A 254 -21.29 -7.74 8.84
CA ALA A 254 -20.82 -9.13 8.80
C ALA A 254 -21.97 -10.12 9.02
N GLN A 255 -22.84 -9.86 9.99
CA GLN A 255 -24.04 -10.65 10.26
C GLN A 255 -24.99 -10.69 9.06
N GLY A 256 -25.26 -9.53 8.43
CA GLY A 256 -26.10 -9.47 7.24
C GLY A 256 -25.50 -10.26 6.07
N ALA A 257 -24.18 -10.16 5.87
CA ALA A 257 -23.48 -10.89 4.82
C ALA A 257 -23.32 -12.41 5.11
N GLY A 258 -23.48 -12.84 6.37
CA GLY A 258 -23.23 -14.22 6.78
C GLY A 258 -21.75 -14.57 6.87
N ILE A 259 -20.87 -13.59 7.11
CA ILE A 259 -19.42 -13.78 7.25
C ILE A 259 -18.94 -13.42 8.65
N SER A 260 -17.75 -13.90 9.01
CA SER A 260 -17.15 -13.49 10.28
C SER A 260 -16.72 -12.03 10.24
N LEU A 261 -16.79 -11.33 11.39
CA LEU A 261 -16.26 -9.97 11.49
C LEU A 261 -14.78 -9.90 11.10
N ASN A 262 -13.99 -10.89 11.52
CA ASN A 262 -12.57 -10.91 11.25
C ASN A 262 -12.27 -10.97 9.75
N GLU A 263 -13.05 -11.76 9.02
CA GLU A 263 -13.00 -11.86 7.56
C GLU A 263 -13.44 -10.57 6.89
N LEU A 264 -14.60 -9.99 7.25
CA LEU A 264 -15.02 -8.68 6.73
C LEU A 264 -13.93 -7.61 6.92
N LYS A 265 -13.26 -7.60 8.08
CA LYS A 265 -12.16 -6.68 8.37
C LYS A 265 -10.93 -6.92 7.49
N GLN A 266 -10.72 -8.11 6.93
CA GLN A 266 -9.63 -8.37 5.98
C GLN A 266 -9.77 -7.52 4.72
N TYR A 267 -11.01 -7.34 4.24
CA TYR A 267 -11.35 -6.51 3.10
C TYR A 267 -11.42 -5.01 3.43
N ASN A 268 -11.62 -4.66 4.71
CA ASN A 268 -11.95 -3.31 5.14
C ASN A 268 -10.96 -2.73 6.16
N ARG A 269 -9.65 -2.82 5.86
CA ARG A 269 -8.56 -2.42 6.77
C ARG A 269 -8.43 -0.92 7.00
N GLN A 270 -9.12 -0.11 6.21
CA GLN A 270 -9.20 1.34 6.37
C GLN A 270 -9.91 1.76 7.66
N PHE A 271 -10.89 0.99 8.14
CA PHE A 271 -11.57 1.30 9.39
C PHE A 271 -10.71 0.88 10.58
N LYS A 272 -10.45 1.83 11.48
CA LYS A 272 -9.61 1.61 12.68
C LYS A 272 -10.36 0.95 13.83
N TYR A 273 -11.69 0.93 13.73
CA TYR A 273 -12.60 0.38 14.74
C TYR A 273 -13.63 -0.52 14.06
N ASP A 274 -14.40 -1.24 14.87
CA ASP A 274 -15.43 -2.19 14.39
C ASP A 274 -16.75 -1.48 14.01
N PHE A 275 -16.64 -0.26 13.49
CA PHE A 275 -17.74 0.57 13.00
C PHE A 275 -17.25 1.54 11.92
N LEU A 276 -18.18 2.01 11.10
CA LEU A 276 -17.92 3.05 10.10
C LEU A 276 -17.80 4.44 10.77
N PRO A 277 -16.95 5.35 10.25
CA PRO A 277 -16.76 6.67 10.85
C PRO A 277 -18.08 7.45 11.03
N PHE A 278 -18.08 8.38 11.99
CA PHE A 278 -19.30 9.01 12.52
C PHE A 278 -19.85 10.19 11.72
N ASP A 279 -19.24 10.55 10.61
CA ASP A 279 -19.78 11.61 9.78
C ASP A 279 -20.99 11.14 8.98
N ASN A 280 -21.75 12.12 8.46
CA ASN A 280 -22.97 11.87 7.70
C ASN A 280 -22.69 11.35 6.27
N ALA A 281 -21.47 10.90 5.95
CA ALA A 281 -21.18 10.33 4.65
C ALA A 281 -21.50 8.83 4.57
N GLU A 282 -21.57 8.33 3.34
CA GLU A 282 -21.54 6.90 3.06
C GLU A 282 -20.10 6.44 2.85
N PHE A 283 -19.85 5.19 3.25
CA PHE A 283 -18.55 4.55 3.11
C PHE A 283 -18.66 3.32 2.21
N ASP A 284 -17.63 3.15 1.39
CA ASP A 284 -17.39 1.89 0.69
C ASP A 284 -17.00 0.83 1.70
N VAL A 285 -17.79 -0.24 1.76
CA VAL A 285 -17.48 -1.46 2.48
C VAL A 285 -17.37 -2.58 1.46
N TYR A 286 -16.28 -3.33 1.52
CA TYR A 286 -15.98 -4.37 0.55
C TYR A 286 -16.32 -5.76 1.09
N LEU A 287 -16.86 -6.61 0.23
CA LEU A 287 -17.16 -8.02 0.51
C LEU A 287 -16.97 -8.84 -0.77
N PRO A 288 -16.62 -10.13 -0.68
CA PRO A 288 -16.72 -11.04 -1.82
C PRO A 288 -18.14 -11.06 -2.38
N TYR A 289 -18.25 -11.09 -3.71
CA TYR A 289 -19.52 -10.96 -4.43
C TYR A 289 -20.54 -12.03 -4.04
N GLU A 290 -20.09 -13.25 -3.73
CA GLU A 290 -20.94 -14.35 -3.27
C GLU A 290 -21.77 -14.03 -2.02
N TYR A 291 -21.31 -13.13 -1.15
CA TYR A 291 -22.04 -12.71 0.05
C TYR A 291 -23.05 -11.58 -0.21
N LEU A 292 -23.09 -11.03 -1.44
CA LEU A 292 -23.93 -9.87 -1.75
C LEU A 292 -25.43 -10.18 -1.62
N LEU A 293 -25.86 -11.38 -2.01
CA LEU A 293 -27.27 -11.77 -1.92
C LEU A 293 -27.71 -11.89 -0.46
N SER A 294 -26.94 -12.62 0.36
CA SER A 294 -27.18 -12.75 1.80
C SER A 294 -27.21 -11.38 2.48
N PHE A 295 -26.24 -10.51 2.15
CA PHE A 295 -26.19 -9.15 2.65
C PHE A 295 -27.47 -8.38 2.32
N LYS A 296 -27.91 -8.37 1.06
CA LYS A 296 -29.12 -7.64 0.65
C LYS A 296 -30.39 -8.13 1.33
N GLN A 297 -30.48 -9.42 1.66
CA GLN A 297 -31.65 -10.02 2.31
C GLN A 297 -31.67 -9.80 3.83
N ASN A 298 -30.50 -9.86 4.47
CA ASN A 298 -30.42 -9.96 5.93
C ASN A 298 -29.81 -8.72 6.61
N PHE A 299 -29.37 -7.71 5.84
CA PHE A 299 -28.74 -6.54 6.42
C PHE A 299 -29.73 -5.70 7.22
N ASP A 300 -29.53 -5.70 8.54
CA ASP A 300 -30.18 -4.83 9.50
C ASP A 300 -29.12 -3.86 10.09
N PRO A 301 -29.12 -2.58 9.72
CA PRO A 301 -28.09 -1.63 10.11
C PRO A 301 -28.18 -1.32 11.62
N LYS A 302 -27.26 -1.90 12.41
CA LYS A 302 -27.13 -1.54 13.82
C LYS A 302 -26.14 -0.39 13.96
N LYS A 303 -26.69 0.81 14.20
CA LYS A 303 -25.88 1.95 14.64
C LYS A 303 -25.31 1.65 16.01
N ILE A 304 -24.03 1.94 16.21
CA ILE A 304 -23.42 1.76 17.53
C ILE A 304 -24.03 2.75 18.53
N ASP A 305 -24.04 2.36 19.81
CA ASP A 305 -24.27 3.32 20.89
C ASP A 305 -23.07 4.26 21.01
N PHE A 306 -23.21 5.33 20.26
CA PHE A 306 -22.45 6.55 20.23
C PHE A 306 -21.94 7.03 21.61
N ALA A 307 -22.75 6.96 22.66
CA ALA A 307 -22.36 7.42 24.00
C ALA A 307 -21.19 6.62 24.60
N LYS A 308 -20.89 5.42 24.09
CA LYS A 308 -19.76 4.59 24.52
C LYS A 308 -18.41 4.97 23.90
N TYR A 309 -18.43 5.77 22.84
CA TYR A 309 -17.23 6.13 22.06
C TYR A 309 -17.02 7.63 21.96
N PHE A 310 -17.84 8.42 22.65
CA PHE A 310 -17.57 9.83 22.84
C PHE A 310 -18.07 10.31 24.19
N ILE A 311 -17.59 11.48 24.59
CA ILE A 311 -18.23 12.28 25.63
C ILE A 311 -18.78 13.56 25.00
N THR A 312 -19.86 14.06 25.59
CA THR A 312 -20.28 15.44 25.35
C THR A 312 -19.52 16.34 26.31
N TYR A 313 -18.61 17.14 25.77
CA TYR A 313 -17.83 18.12 26.51
C TYR A 313 -18.47 19.50 26.39
N LYS A 314 -18.65 20.19 27.52
CA LYS A 314 -19.12 21.57 27.54
C LYS A 314 -17.92 22.50 27.65
N VAL A 315 -17.69 23.33 26.63
CA VAL A 315 -16.54 24.25 26.57
C VAL A 315 -16.58 25.21 27.76
N ALA A 316 -15.51 25.22 28.55
CA ALA A 316 -15.32 26.11 29.68
C ALA A 316 -14.50 27.36 29.27
N LYS A 317 -14.51 28.38 30.13
CA LYS A 317 -13.68 29.57 29.94
C LYS A 317 -12.20 29.16 29.91
N GLY A 318 -11.48 29.59 28.86
CA GLY A 318 -10.06 29.26 28.67
C GLY A 318 -9.80 28.00 27.85
N ASP A 319 -10.84 27.25 27.47
CA ASP A 319 -10.67 26.11 26.60
C ASP A 319 -10.28 26.48 25.18
N SER A 320 -9.45 25.63 24.58
CA SER A 320 -9.18 25.61 23.16
C SER A 320 -9.34 24.18 22.65
N LEU A 321 -9.50 24.01 21.34
CA LEU A 321 -9.44 22.67 20.75
C LEU A 321 -8.14 21.94 21.10
N TYR A 322 -7.03 22.67 21.29
CA TYR A 322 -5.76 22.10 21.71
C TYR A 322 -5.80 21.57 23.15
N SER A 323 -6.29 22.36 24.11
CA SER A 323 -6.38 21.91 25.51
C SER A 323 -7.30 20.69 25.64
N ILE A 324 -8.44 20.70 24.95
CA ILE A 324 -9.41 19.59 24.93
C ILE A 324 -8.80 18.35 24.24
N SER A 325 -8.11 18.53 23.11
CA SER A 325 -7.41 17.46 22.41
C SER A 325 -6.38 16.76 23.31
N ARG A 326 -5.57 17.53 24.04
CA ARG A 326 -4.58 17.00 24.99
C ARG A 326 -5.23 16.29 26.16
N LYS A 327 -6.32 16.83 26.70
CA LYS A 327 -7.06 16.26 27.83
C LYS A 327 -7.61 14.87 27.54
N TYR A 328 -8.13 14.66 26.32
CA TYR A 328 -8.81 13.42 25.96
C TYR A 328 -8.00 12.50 25.03
N GLY A 329 -6.78 12.89 24.63
CA GLY A 329 -5.92 12.07 23.76
C GLY A 329 -6.42 11.92 22.33
N VAL A 330 -7.26 12.84 21.86
CA VAL A 330 -7.90 12.81 20.54
C VAL A 330 -7.36 13.94 19.67
N SER A 331 -7.29 13.79 18.35
CA SER A 331 -6.79 14.89 17.52
C SER A 331 -7.81 16.03 17.40
N ILE A 332 -7.32 17.27 17.29
CA ILE A 332 -8.15 18.45 16.99
C ILE A 332 -9.01 18.20 15.73
N LYS A 333 -8.45 17.54 14.71
CA LYS A 333 -9.16 17.20 13.49
C LYS A 333 -10.38 16.33 13.77
N SER A 334 -10.24 15.29 14.59
CA SER A 334 -11.37 14.41 14.92
C SER A 334 -12.43 15.09 15.76
N ILE A 335 -12.05 15.97 16.69
CA ILE A 335 -13.03 16.83 17.39
C ILE A 335 -13.78 17.70 16.37
N LYS A 336 -13.08 18.32 15.41
CA LYS A 336 -13.73 19.14 14.38
C LYS A 336 -14.67 18.34 13.49
N VAL A 337 -14.24 17.17 13.02
CA VAL A 337 -15.05 16.29 12.16
C VAL A 337 -16.29 15.81 12.91
N ALA A 338 -16.14 15.31 14.14
CA ALA A 338 -17.26 14.83 14.96
C ALA A 338 -18.30 15.92 15.27
N ASN A 339 -17.91 17.20 15.21
CA ASN A 339 -18.76 18.34 15.52
C ASN A 339 -19.07 19.23 14.32
N ASN A 340 -18.70 18.83 13.10
CA ASN A 340 -18.82 19.63 11.88
C ASN A 340 -18.24 21.07 12.01
N LEU A 341 -17.16 21.24 12.80
CA LEU A 341 -16.54 22.55 13.02
C LEU A 341 -15.65 22.94 11.85
N LYS A 342 -15.96 24.07 11.21
CA LYS A 342 -15.10 24.66 10.16
C LYS A 342 -13.94 25.46 10.76
N LYS A 343 -14.20 26.21 11.82
CA LYS A 343 -13.24 27.08 12.51
C LYS A 343 -12.68 26.41 13.78
N THR A 344 -11.65 27.01 14.37
CA THR A 344 -11.05 26.54 15.64
C THR A 344 -11.56 27.29 16.87
N LEU A 345 -12.24 28.42 16.67
CA LEU A 345 -12.81 29.22 17.74
C LEU A 345 -13.97 28.45 18.39
N LEU A 346 -13.97 28.42 19.72
CA LEU A 346 -15.01 27.79 20.52
C LEU A 346 -15.77 28.86 21.30
N SER A 347 -17.06 28.64 21.50
CA SER A 347 -17.89 29.47 22.37
C SER A 347 -18.00 28.84 23.75
N ILE A 348 -17.99 29.65 24.81
CA ILE A 348 -18.24 29.15 26.17
C ILE A 348 -19.63 28.47 26.18
N ASN A 349 -19.74 27.35 26.89
CA ASN A 349 -20.91 26.47 26.94
C ASN A 349 -21.26 25.72 25.65
N GLN A 350 -20.49 25.88 24.57
CA GLN A 350 -20.64 25.06 23.38
C GLN A 350 -20.47 23.58 23.73
N LYS A 351 -21.39 22.74 23.27
CA LYS A 351 -21.28 21.28 23.41
C LYS A 351 -20.44 20.73 22.26
N LEU A 352 -19.46 19.90 22.61
CA LEU A 352 -18.59 19.21 21.68
C LEU A 352 -18.65 17.70 21.92
N ILE A 353 -18.85 16.94 20.86
CA ILE A 353 -18.64 15.49 20.79
C ILE A 353 -17.14 15.24 20.74
N ILE A 354 -16.59 14.63 21.79
CA ILE A 354 -15.18 14.26 21.86
C ILE A 354 -15.08 12.76 21.61
N PRO A 355 -14.66 12.33 20.41
CA PRO A 355 -14.61 10.91 20.09
C PRO A 355 -13.41 10.23 20.75
N LEU A 356 -13.68 9.39 21.73
CA LEU A 356 -12.67 8.70 22.52
C LEU A 356 -12.06 7.54 21.73
N LYS A 357 -10.75 7.35 21.87
CA LYS A 357 -10.02 6.25 21.21
C LYS A 357 -10.18 4.91 21.91
N ASP A 358 -10.64 4.93 23.16
CA ASP A 358 -10.59 3.80 24.09
C ASP A 358 -11.88 3.77 24.94
N SER A 359 -12.55 2.62 25.02
CA SER A 359 -13.83 2.46 25.73
C SER A 359 -13.70 2.62 27.25
N LYS A 360 -12.47 2.55 27.79
CA LYS A 360 -12.17 2.82 29.21
C LYS A 360 -12.63 4.20 29.68
N TYR A 361 -12.59 5.22 28.81
CA TYR A 361 -13.06 6.56 29.18
C TYR A 361 -14.59 6.68 29.24
N ALA A 362 -15.33 5.81 28.55
CA ALA A 362 -16.78 5.75 28.66
C ALA A 362 -17.24 5.11 29.98
N MET A 363 -16.46 4.17 30.54
CA MET A 363 -16.77 3.58 31.84
C MET A 363 -16.66 4.58 33.01
N ILE A 364 -15.78 5.58 32.91
CA ILE A 364 -15.60 6.61 33.97
C ILE A 364 -16.82 7.56 34.04
N ASN A 365 -17.54 7.77 32.93
CA ASN A 365 -18.72 8.64 32.94
C ASN A 365 -19.98 7.96 33.51
N ASN A 366 -20.11 6.64 33.38
CA ASN A 366 -21.23 5.92 33.98
C ASN A 366 -21.13 5.84 35.52
N SER A 367 -19.94 5.95 36.10
CA SER A 367 -19.79 6.03 37.56
C SER A 367 -19.98 7.45 38.12
N LEU A 368 -19.83 8.48 37.29
CA LEU A 368 -20.01 9.89 37.68
C LEU A 368 -21.45 10.40 37.47
N ASN A 369 -22.18 9.86 36.49
CA ASN A 369 -23.60 10.18 36.25
C ASN A 369 -24.57 9.28 37.05
N GLY A 370 -24.05 8.36 37.86
CA GLY A 370 -24.82 7.50 38.77
C GLY A 370 -24.94 8.05 40.19
N ARG A 371 -24.87 9.38 40.38
CA ARG A 371 -25.12 10.05 41.66
C ARG A 371 -26.08 11.22 41.48
#